data_AF-A0A3P5YUP7-F1
#
_entry.id   AF-A0A3P5YUP7-F1
#
_cell.length_a   1.000
_cell.length_b   1.000
_cell.length_c   1.000
_cell.angle_alpha   90.00
_cell.angle_beta   90.00
_cell.angle_gamma   90.00
#
_symmetry.space_group_name_H-M   'P 1'
#
loop_
_entity.id
_entity.type
_entity.pdbx_description
1 polymer ?
#
loop_
_entity_poly.entity_id
_entity_poly.type
_entity_poly.pdbx_seq_one_letter_code
_entity_poly.pdbx_strand_id
1 'polypeptide(L)'
;MQSMVERLPGVAPPIHRSNPDSFTDTPFAEEIASVEMPQKFSFPSIKMYDGTEDPDDHIAQYKQRMVAVVLPKESREATMCKGFGSTLIGPALQWYINLPTRSISSFAGLSDKFVEQ
;
A
#
# COMPACT_ATOMS: atom_id res chain seq x y z
N MET A 1 30.55 18.82 -16.20
CA MET A 1 31.58 18.49 -15.20
C MET A 1 30.89 17.68 -14.10
N GLN A 2 31.14 16.36 -14.06
CA GLN A 2 30.62 15.47 -13.01
C GLN A 2 31.29 15.81 -11.69
N SER A 3 30.49 16.18 -10.68
CA SER A 3 30.97 16.37 -9.31
C SER A 3 31.15 15.00 -8.68
N MET A 4 32.39 14.52 -8.64
CA MET A 4 32.76 13.33 -7.89
C MET A 4 33.05 13.78 -6.45
N VAL A 5 32.06 13.64 -5.57
CA VAL A 5 32.32 13.69 -4.12
C VAL A 5 32.81 12.30 -3.75
N GLU A 6 34.11 12.17 -3.48
CA GLU A 6 34.66 10.94 -2.93
C GLU A 6 33.98 10.65 -1.58
N ARG A 7 33.35 9.48 -1.48
CA ARG A 7 32.67 9.05 -0.26
C ARG A 7 33.73 8.69 0.77
N LEU A 8 33.81 9.47 1.84
CA LEU A 8 34.67 9.15 2.98
C LEU A 8 34.22 7.82 3.61
N PRO A 9 35.15 6.88 3.88
CA PRO A 9 34.80 5.59 4.49
C PRO A 9 34.22 5.81 5.88
N GLY A 10 33.04 5.24 6.15
CA GLY A 10 32.35 5.35 7.44
C GLY A 10 31.27 6.43 7.52
N VAL A 11 31.09 7.25 6.48
CA VAL A 11 29.99 8.24 6.42
C VAL A 11 28.79 7.60 5.74
N ALA A 12 27.63 7.60 6.42
CA ALA A 12 26.38 7.17 5.81
C ALA A 12 26.16 7.99 4.52
N PRO A 13 25.74 7.35 3.41
CA PRO A 13 25.40 8.09 2.20
C PRO A 13 24.47 9.25 2.52
N PRO A 14 24.59 10.40 1.82
CA PRO A 14 23.62 11.46 1.93
C PRO A 14 22.22 10.87 1.77
N ILE A 15 21.34 11.17 2.72
CA ILE A 15 19.93 10.78 2.63
C ILE A 15 19.45 11.30 1.28
N HIS A 16 19.10 10.40 0.36
CA HIS A 16 18.55 10.79 -0.92
C HIS A 16 17.31 11.62 -0.62
N ARG A 17 17.31 12.91 -0.97
CA ARG A 17 16.11 13.73 -0.77
C ARG A 17 14.99 13.08 -1.57
N SER A 18 13.90 12.72 -0.90
CA SER A 18 12.68 12.29 -1.57
C SER A 18 12.19 13.41 -2.48
N ASN A 19 11.64 13.06 -3.65
CA ASN A 19 11.02 14.03 -4.55
C ASN A 19 9.91 14.78 -3.78
N PRO A 20 9.86 16.12 -3.77
CA PRO A 20 8.81 16.87 -3.07
C PRO A 20 7.39 16.49 -3.52
N ASP A 21 7.23 16.00 -4.76
CA ASP A 21 5.95 15.58 -5.32
C ASP A 21 5.64 14.08 -5.12
N SER A 22 6.50 13.32 -4.42
CA SER A 22 6.30 11.88 -4.20
C SER A 22 5.01 11.53 -3.44
N PHE A 23 4.40 12.49 -2.75
CA PHE A 23 3.09 12.28 -2.12
C PHE A 23 1.94 12.16 -3.14
N THR A 24 2.16 12.60 -4.38
CA THR A 24 1.20 12.48 -5.50
C THR A 24 1.36 11.17 -6.28
N ASP A 25 2.49 10.47 -6.09
CA ASP A 25 2.78 9.16 -6.68
C ASP A 25 2.01 8.08 -5.94
N THR A 26 0.72 7.96 -6.24
CA THR A 26 -0.15 6.92 -5.67
C THR A 26 -0.28 5.72 -6.61
N PRO A 27 -0.23 4.48 -6.10
CA PRO A 27 -0.51 3.30 -6.91
C PRO A 27 -2.01 3.19 -7.26
N PHE A 28 -2.87 3.99 -6.64
CA PHE A 28 -4.31 4.01 -6.90
C PHE A 28 -4.65 4.75 -8.19
N ALA A 29 -5.51 4.15 -9.01
CA ALA A 29 -6.17 4.85 -10.08
C ALA A 29 -7.09 5.95 -9.52
N GLU A 30 -7.46 6.92 -10.35
CA GLU A 30 -8.10 8.16 -9.93
C GLU A 30 -9.43 7.94 -9.21
N GLU A 31 -10.17 6.92 -9.64
CA GLU A 31 -11.43 6.47 -9.05
C GLU A 31 -11.28 5.95 -7.62
N ILE A 32 -10.14 5.36 -7.27
CA ILE A 32 -9.84 4.91 -5.90
C ILE A 32 -9.22 6.08 -5.13
N ALA A 33 -8.26 6.79 -5.73
CA ALA A 33 -7.51 7.87 -5.09
C ALA A 33 -8.42 9.01 -4.61
N SER A 34 -9.42 9.39 -5.41
CA SER A 34 -10.32 10.52 -5.14
C SER A 34 -11.36 10.24 -4.06
N VAL A 35 -11.58 8.98 -3.67
CA VAL A 35 -12.57 8.63 -2.64
C VAL A 35 -12.04 8.98 -1.25
N GLU A 36 -12.73 9.86 -0.53
CA GLU A 36 -12.38 10.17 0.85
C GLU A 36 -12.59 8.96 1.77
N MET A 37 -11.62 8.70 2.63
CA MET A 37 -11.74 7.65 3.64
C MET A 37 -12.79 8.07 4.68
N PRO A 38 -13.71 7.19 5.11
CA PRO A 38 -14.69 7.54 6.13
C PRO A 38 -13.99 7.98 7.42
N GLN A 39 -14.44 9.09 8.03
CA GLN A 39 -13.81 9.66 9.23
C GLN A 39 -13.74 8.70 10.43
N LYS A 40 -14.67 7.75 10.53
CA LYS A 40 -14.72 6.74 11.60
C LYS A 40 -14.17 5.38 11.14
N PHE A 41 -13.42 5.34 10.05
CA PHE A 41 -12.80 4.11 9.60
C PHE A 41 -11.70 3.70 10.59
N SER A 42 -11.92 2.55 11.24
CA SER A 42 -10.88 1.86 11.97
C SER A 42 -10.32 0.78 11.06
N PHE A 43 -9.01 0.79 10.86
CA PHE A 43 -8.34 -0.25 10.10
C PHE A 43 -8.60 -1.61 10.78
N PRO A 44 -8.87 -2.66 9.98
CA PRO A 44 -9.16 -3.97 10.53
C PRO A 44 -7.97 -4.47 11.37
N SER A 45 -8.26 -4.86 12.61
CA SER A 45 -7.28 -5.53 13.48
C SER A 45 -7.14 -6.99 13.04
N ILE A 46 -6.17 -7.22 12.14
CA ILE A 46 -5.72 -8.56 11.73
C ILE A 46 -4.23 -8.71 12.01
N LYS A 47 -3.74 -9.95 11.96
CA LYS A 47 -2.31 -10.20 12.01
C LYS A 47 -1.65 -9.46 10.84
N MET A 48 -0.57 -8.73 11.14
CA MET A 48 0.21 -8.08 10.09
C MET A 48 0.93 -9.13 9.25
N TYR A 49 0.91 -8.94 7.94
CA TYR A 49 1.49 -9.87 6.98
C TYR A 49 2.86 -9.37 6.53
N ASP A 50 3.88 -10.22 6.67
CA ASP A 50 5.28 -9.91 6.34
C ASP A 50 5.76 -10.53 5.02
N GLY A 51 4.95 -11.36 4.37
CA GLY A 51 5.33 -12.09 3.16
C GLY A 51 5.61 -13.58 3.37
N THR A 52 5.52 -14.10 4.60
CA THR A 52 5.89 -15.50 4.89
C THR A 52 4.72 -16.48 4.92
N GLU A 53 3.50 -15.96 5.01
CA GLU A 53 2.26 -16.74 5.12
C GLU A 53 1.57 -16.83 3.76
N ASP A 54 0.55 -17.69 3.65
CA ASP A 54 -0.25 -17.81 2.43
C ASP A 54 -0.96 -16.46 2.12
N PRO A 55 -0.69 -15.83 0.96
CA PRO A 55 -1.33 -14.57 0.58
C PRO A 55 -2.85 -14.69 0.43
N ASP A 56 -3.37 -15.84 -0.01
CA ASP A 56 -4.81 -16.06 -0.15
C ASP A 56 -5.51 -16.06 1.21
N ASP A 57 -4.89 -16.69 2.23
CA ASP A 57 -5.39 -16.67 3.60
C ASP A 57 -5.42 -15.25 4.19
N HIS A 58 -4.41 -14.43 3.88
CA HIS A 58 -4.39 -13.03 4.30
C HIS A 58 -5.50 -12.22 3.63
N ILE A 59 -5.69 -12.38 2.32
CA ILE A 59 -6.77 -11.73 1.56
C ILE A 59 -8.13 -12.14 2.14
N ALA A 60 -8.34 -13.43 2.43
CA ALA A 60 -9.59 -13.94 2.98
C ALA A 60 -9.89 -13.32 4.36
N GLN A 61 -8.91 -13.28 5.25
CA GLN A 61 -9.04 -12.65 6.57
C GLN A 61 -9.33 -11.15 6.46
N TYR A 62 -8.63 -10.44 5.58
CA TYR A 62 -8.86 -9.02 5.33
C TYR A 62 -10.29 -8.76 4.84
N LYS A 63 -10.75 -9.50 3.81
CA LYS A 63 -12.13 -9.43 3.31
C LYS A 63 -13.14 -9.65 4.43
N GLN A 64 -12.95 -10.69 5.24
CA GLN A 64 -13.85 -11.01 6.35
C GLN A 64 -13.95 -9.87 7.37
N ARG A 65 -12.83 -9.21 7.72
CA ARG A 65 -12.89 -8.05 8.63
C ARG A 65 -13.58 -6.85 7.98
N MET A 66 -13.30 -6.59 6.71
CA MET A 66 -13.89 -5.46 5.99
C MET A 66 -15.41 -5.59 5.80
N VAL A 67 -15.95 -6.82 5.77
CA VAL A 67 -17.40 -7.06 5.78
C VAL A 67 -18.06 -6.52 7.06
N ALA A 68 -17.40 -6.63 8.21
CA ALA A 68 -17.93 -6.15 9.48
C ALA A 68 -17.88 -4.62 9.62
N VAL A 69 -17.12 -3.92 8.76
CA VAL A 69 -17.06 -2.47 8.76
C VAL A 69 -18.27 -1.89 8.01
N VAL A 70 -19.00 -1.00 8.68
CA VAL A 70 -20.13 -0.27 8.07
C VAL A 70 -19.57 0.82 7.16
N LEU A 71 -19.54 0.52 5.86
CA LEU A 71 -19.07 1.41 4.80
C LEU A 71 -20.21 1.74 3.82
N PRO A 72 -20.32 3.00 3.35
CA PRO A 72 -21.13 3.34 2.18
C PRO A 72 -20.75 2.45 1.00
N LYS A 73 -21.74 2.07 0.19
CA LYS A 73 -21.53 1.12 -0.91
C LYS A 73 -20.55 1.69 -1.94
N GLU A 74 -20.62 2.98 -2.16
CA GLU A 74 -19.88 3.74 -3.17
C GLU A 74 -18.39 3.87 -2.81
N SER A 75 -18.05 3.87 -1.52
CA SER A 75 -16.66 3.99 -1.05
C SER A 75 -16.06 2.67 -0.56
N ARG A 76 -16.85 1.59 -0.49
CA ARG A 76 -16.44 0.30 0.06
C ARG A 76 -15.17 -0.23 -0.59
N GLU A 77 -15.17 -0.34 -1.92
CA GLU A 77 -14.03 -0.90 -2.65
C GLU A 77 -12.77 -0.04 -2.52
N ALA A 78 -12.91 1.28 -2.69
CA ALA A 78 -11.78 2.19 -2.51
C ALA A 78 -11.21 2.17 -1.09
N THR A 79 -12.07 2.04 -0.08
CA THR A 79 -11.65 1.88 1.32
C THR A 79 -10.91 0.56 1.53
N MET A 80 -11.33 -0.52 0.87
CA MET A 80 -10.62 -1.80 0.90
C MET A 80 -9.23 -1.71 0.26
N CYS A 81 -9.11 -1.09 -0.91
CA CYS A 81 -7.80 -0.88 -1.54
C CYS A 81 -6.88 -0.04 -0.64
N LYS A 82 -7.37 1.11 -0.15
CA LYS A 82 -6.59 2.02 0.71
C LYS A 82 -6.22 1.40 2.05
N GLY A 83 -7.12 0.59 2.61
CA GLY A 83 -6.92 -0.08 3.89
C GLY A 83 -5.99 -1.28 3.84
N PHE A 84 -5.81 -1.91 2.68
CA PHE A 84 -5.04 -3.16 2.58
C PHE A 84 -3.59 -2.98 3.02
N GLY A 85 -2.94 -1.91 2.55
CA GLY A 85 -1.55 -1.59 2.91
C GLY A 85 -1.30 -1.41 4.41
N SER A 86 -2.32 -1.07 5.21
CA SER A 86 -2.18 -0.94 6.68
C SER A 86 -2.01 -2.28 7.40
N THR A 87 -2.18 -3.39 6.69
CA THR A 87 -2.09 -4.74 7.22
C THR A 87 -0.78 -5.43 6.84
N LEU A 88 0.09 -4.73 6.12
CA LEU A 88 1.35 -5.25 5.61
C LEU A 88 2.52 -4.67 6.40
N ILE A 89 3.56 -5.47 6.58
CA ILE A 89 4.84 -5.08 7.18
C ILE A 89 6.01 -5.65 6.38
N GLY A 90 7.22 -5.19 6.68
CA GLY A 90 8.44 -5.77 6.14
C GLY A 90 8.45 -5.83 4.59
N PRO A 91 8.89 -6.94 3.99
CA PRO A 91 8.92 -7.13 2.54
C PRO A 91 7.58 -6.90 1.84
N ALA A 92 6.47 -7.36 2.41
CA ALA A 92 5.14 -7.18 1.80
C ALA A 92 4.73 -5.71 1.72
N LEU A 93 5.03 -4.91 2.77
CA LEU A 93 4.80 -3.47 2.72
C LEU A 93 5.69 -2.80 1.66
N GLN A 94 6.95 -3.24 1.54
CA GLN A 94 7.86 -2.72 0.51
C GLN A 94 7.37 -3.02 -0.90
N TRP A 95 6.84 -4.21 -1.16
CA TRP A 95 6.17 -4.53 -2.42
C TRP A 95 5.02 -3.56 -2.69
N TYR A 96 4.15 -3.35 -1.70
CA TYR A 96 2.95 -2.53 -1.84
C TYR A 96 3.25 -1.06 -2.18
N ILE A 97 4.24 -0.44 -1.52
CA ILE A 97 4.59 0.96 -1.78
C ILE A 97 5.37 1.16 -3.09
N ASN A 98 5.91 0.08 -3.67
CA ASN A 98 6.63 0.11 -4.94
C ASN A 98 5.76 -0.29 -6.15
N LEU A 99 4.45 -0.49 -5.94
CA LEU A 99 3.52 -0.73 -7.04
C LEU A 99 3.54 0.45 -8.03
N PRO A 100 3.43 0.19 -9.35
CA PRO A 100 3.42 1.26 -10.34
C PRO A 100 2.28 2.25 -10.10
N THR A 101 2.54 3.53 -10.38
CA THR A 101 1.55 4.61 -10.29
C THR A 101 0.27 4.26 -11.07
N ARG A 102 -0.90 4.49 -10.46
CA ARG A 102 -2.22 4.17 -11.01
C ARG A 102 -2.44 2.70 -11.44
N SER A 103 -1.71 1.73 -10.87
CA SER A 103 -1.87 0.30 -11.19
C SER A 103 -3.02 -0.41 -10.46
N ILE A 104 -3.59 0.19 -9.41
CA ILE A 104 -4.70 -0.36 -8.61
C ILE A 104 -6.00 0.37 -8.94
N SER A 105 -6.86 -0.26 -9.75
CA SER A 105 -8.20 0.23 -10.10
C SER A 105 -9.34 -0.48 -9.36
N SER A 106 -9.07 -1.63 -8.74
CA SER A 106 -10.06 -2.45 -8.03
C SER A 106 -9.41 -3.27 -6.93
N PHE A 107 -10.21 -3.76 -5.98
CA PHE A 107 -9.69 -4.64 -4.93
C PHE A 107 -9.34 -6.03 -5.48
N ALA A 108 -10.07 -6.49 -6.50
CA ALA A 108 -9.74 -7.71 -7.23
C ALA A 108 -8.35 -7.60 -7.88
N GLY A 109 -8.10 -6.53 -8.65
CA GLY A 109 -6.80 -6.34 -9.28
C GLY A 109 -5.65 -6.16 -8.29
N LEU A 110 -5.89 -5.59 -7.11
CA LEU A 110 -4.91 -5.59 -6.01
C LEU A 110 -4.64 -7.00 -5.47
N SER A 111 -5.71 -7.79 -5.28
CA SER A 111 -5.59 -9.17 -4.77
C SER A 111 -4.80 -10.04 -5.73
N ASP A 112 -5.09 -9.95 -7.03
CA ASP A 112 -4.40 -10.72 -8.08
C ASP A 112 -2.89 -10.39 -8.10
N LYS A 113 -2.53 -9.11 -8.00
CA LYS A 113 -1.12 -8.70 -7.91
C LYS A 113 -0.43 -9.21 -6.64
N PHE A 114 -1.17 -9.25 -5.53
CA PHE A 114 -0.62 -9.65 -4.22
C PHE A 114 -0.29 -11.14 -4.16
N VAL A 115 -1.08 -12.00 -4.82
CA VAL A 115 -0.77 -13.43 -4.91
C VAL A 115 0.39 -13.73 -5.86
N GLU A 116 0.71 -12.80 -6.76
CA GLU A 116 1.81 -12.89 -7.74
C GLU A 116 3.15 -12.30 -7.24
N GLN A 117 3.22 -11.82 -5.98
CA GLN A 117 4.38 -11.09 -5.44
C GLN A 117 5.64 -11.95 -5.21
#